data_AF-G3MT12-F1
#
_entry.id   AF-G3MT12-F1
#
_cell.length_a   1.000
_cell.length_b   1.000
_cell.length_c   1.000
_cell.angle_alpha   90.00
_cell.angle_beta   90.00
_cell.angle_gamma   90.00
#
_symmetry.space_group_name_H-M   'P 1'
#
loop_
_entity.id
_entity.type
_entity.pdbx_description
1 polymer ?
#
loop_
_entity_poly.entity_id
_entity_poly.type
_entity_poly.pdbx_seq_one_letter_code
_entity_poly.pdbx_strand_id
1 'polypeptide(L)'
;MRFQAAVLAVIAMLLSRECRVSLGYNYLIIKVPFENGKCLHNGTEIASGEHLYAEFPCEDWECIPEGELIIKICERRTQMALDRECTSLKGAGVFPRCCELVVCQ
;
A
#
# COMPACT_ATOMS: atom_id res chain seq x y z
N MET A 1 -14.81 -31.39 35.83
CA MET A 1 -14.05 -30.18 35.43
C MET A 1 -13.35 -30.29 34.06
N ARG A 2 -13.32 -31.44 33.36
CA ARG A 2 -12.63 -31.58 32.05
C ARG A 2 -13.44 -31.09 30.84
N PHE A 3 -14.76 -31.03 30.92
CA PHE A 3 -15.64 -30.60 29.81
C PHE A 3 -15.61 -29.08 29.55
N GLN A 4 -15.33 -28.26 30.57
CA GLN A 4 -15.31 -26.80 30.42
C GLN A 4 -14.13 -26.31 29.57
N ALA A 5 -12.98 -26.97 29.66
CA ALA A 5 -11.79 -26.59 28.88
C ALA A 5 -11.98 -26.84 27.37
N ALA A 6 -12.65 -27.93 27.00
CA ALA A 6 -12.90 -28.27 25.60
C ALA A 6 -13.88 -27.28 24.94
N VAL A 7 -14.91 -26.85 25.65
CA VAL A 7 -15.90 -25.88 25.14
C VAL A 7 -15.24 -24.51 24.92
N LEU A 8 -14.38 -24.06 25.84
CA LEU A 8 -13.66 -22.79 25.71
C LEU A 8 -12.69 -22.79 24.51
N ALA A 9 -12.02 -23.92 24.24
CA ALA A 9 -11.11 -24.05 23.11
C ALA A 9 -11.82 -23.95 21.75
N VAL A 10 -13.02 -24.53 21.62
CA VAL A 10 -13.82 -24.45 20.40
C VAL A 10 -14.35 -23.04 20.16
N ILE A 11 -14.76 -22.33 21.22
CA ILE A 11 -15.20 -20.92 21.12
C ILE A 11 -14.03 -20.01 20.68
N ALA A 12 -12.83 -20.24 21.21
CA ALA A 12 -11.64 -19.48 20.83
C ALA A 12 -11.26 -19.67 19.35
N MET A 13 -11.39 -20.89 18.80
CA MET A 13 -11.12 -21.16 17.37
C MET A 13 -12.17 -20.56 16.44
N LEU A 14 -13.44 -20.43 16.87
CA LEU A 14 -14.48 -19.81 16.06
C LEU A 14 -14.38 -18.27 16.02
N LEU A 15 -13.68 -17.65 16.97
CA LEU A 15 -13.51 -16.20 17.05
C LEU A 15 -12.27 -15.68 16.30
N SER A 16 -11.36 -16.56 15.86
CA SER A 16 -10.21 -16.19 15.04
C SER A 16 -10.57 -16.14 13.55
N ARG A 17 -11.54 -15.30 13.16
CA ARG A 17 -11.61 -14.84 11.77
C ARG A 17 -10.47 -13.83 11.58
N GLU A 18 -9.37 -14.28 11.00
CA GLU A 18 -8.25 -13.43 10.66
C GLU A 18 -8.68 -12.46 9.56
N CYS A 19 -8.89 -11.19 9.91
CA CYS A 19 -9.06 -10.13 8.94
C CYS A 19 -7.78 -10.02 8.10
N ARG A 20 -7.81 -10.56 6.87
CA ARG A 20 -6.68 -10.47 5.94
C ARG A 20 -6.72 -9.13 5.23
N VAL A 21 -5.84 -8.22 5.65
CA VAL A 21 -5.59 -6.98 4.91
C VAL A 21 -4.50 -7.25 3.88
N SER A 22 -4.84 -7.10 2.60
CA SER A 22 -3.89 -7.30 1.51
C SER A 22 -3.62 -5.97 0.80
N LEU A 23 -2.38 -5.48 0.89
CA LEU A 23 -1.92 -4.27 0.22
C LEU A 23 -1.07 -4.64 -0.99
N GLY A 24 -1.30 -3.97 -2.12
CA GLY A 24 -0.58 -4.20 -3.37
C GLY A 24 -0.07 -2.90 -3.96
N TYR A 25 1.04 -2.97 -4.69
CA TYR A 25 1.69 -1.80 -5.31
C TYR A 25 2.12 -2.11 -6.74
N ASN A 26 2.02 -1.12 -7.61
CA ASN A 26 2.62 -1.15 -8.94
C ASN A 26 3.82 -0.18 -8.99
N TYR A 27 4.71 -0.41 -9.95
CA TYR A 27 5.91 0.39 -10.15
C TYR A 27 5.94 0.90 -11.58
N LEU A 28 6.28 2.17 -11.74
CA LEU A 28 6.58 2.82 -13.01
C LEU A 28 8.01 3.34 -12.93
N ILE A 29 8.81 3.10 -13.96
CA ILE A 29 10.16 3.63 -14.06
C ILE A 29 10.18 4.57 -15.25
N ILE A 30 10.53 5.83 -14.98
CA ILE A 30 10.62 6.87 -16.02
C ILE A 30 11.98 7.56 -15.97
N LYS A 31 12.42 8.10 -17.10
CA LYS A 31 13.57 9.00 -17.16
C LYS A 31 13.10 10.44 -16.99
N VAL A 32 13.75 11.18 -16.11
CA VAL A 32 13.48 12.59 -15.83
C VAL A 32 14.77 13.40 -15.88
N PRO A 33 14.70 14.74 -16.05
CA PRO A 33 15.89 15.58 -15.95
C PRO A 33 16.59 15.36 -14.59
N PHE A 34 17.91 15.22 -14.64
CA PHE A 34 18.75 15.00 -13.47
C PHE A 34 19.80 16.10 -13.38
N GLU A 35 19.66 16.97 -12.39
CA GLU A 35 20.48 18.16 -12.24
C GLU A 35 20.97 18.25 -10.79
N ASN A 36 22.28 18.49 -10.61
CA ASN A 36 22.90 18.66 -9.29
C ASN A 36 22.61 17.51 -8.30
N GLY A 37 22.54 16.27 -8.78
CA GLY A 37 22.27 15.10 -7.93
C GLY A 37 20.80 14.88 -7.59
N LYS A 38 19.88 15.54 -8.30
CA LYS A 38 18.44 15.48 -8.04
C LYS A 38 17.63 15.19 -9.31
N CYS A 39 16.54 14.46 -9.16
CA CYS A 39 15.53 14.27 -10.18
C CYS A 39 14.52 15.43 -10.16
N LEU A 40 14.13 15.92 -11.34
CA LEU A 40 13.08 16.92 -11.51
C LEU A 40 11.80 16.27 -12.05
N HIS A 41 10.78 16.18 -11.22
CA HIS A 41 9.49 15.59 -11.60
C HIS A 41 8.31 16.43 -11.11
N ASN A 42 7.40 16.80 -12.02
CA ASN A 42 6.22 17.62 -11.72
C ASN A 42 6.53 18.91 -10.92
N GLY A 43 7.64 19.58 -11.22
CA GLY A 43 8.08 20.79 -10.51
C GLY A 43 8.66 20.54 -9.11
N THR A 44 8.90 19.27 -8.75
CA THR A 44 9.48 18.86 -7.48
C THR A 44 10.90 18.31 -7.70
N GLU A 45 11.81 18.73 -6.84
CA GLU A 45 13.18 18.22 -6.76
C GLU A 45 13.28 17.08 -5.75
N ILE A 46 13.80 15.93 -6.17
CA ILE A 46 13.97 14.75 -5.32
C ILE A 46 15.44 14.39 -5.34
N ALA A 47 16.09 14.39 -4.18
CA ALA A 47 17.51 14.04 -4.11
C ALA A 47 17.71 12.54 -4.42
N SER A 48 18.83 12.22 -5.07
CA SER A 48 19.20 10.84 -5.33
C SER A 48 19.27 10.02 -4.04
N GLY A 49 18.61 8.85 -4.03
CA GLY A 49 18.49 7.96 -2.88
C GLY A 49 17.45 8.37 -1.84
N GLU A 50 16.74 9.49 -2.04
CA GLU A 50 15.62 9.89 -1.18
C GLU A 50 14.26 9.48 -1.75
N HIS A 51 13.33 9.25 -0.83
CA HIS A 51 11.93 9.00 -1.12
C HIS A 51 11.09 10.24 -0.89
N LEU A 52 10.13 10.50 -1.78
CA LEU A 52 9.08 11.48 -1.59
C LEU A 52 7.72 10.79 -1.58
N TYR A 53 7.02 10.90 -0.45
CA TYR A 53 5.68 10.34 -0.25
C TYR A 53 4.62 11.41 -0.50
N ALA A 54 3.87 11.25 -1.58
CA ALA A 54 2.80 12.17 -1.96
C ALA A 54 1.42 11.66 -1.45
N GLU A 55 0.54 12.60 -1.15
CA GLU A 55 -0.89 12.33 -0.86
C GLU A 55 -1.74 12.34 -2.12
N PHE A 56 -1.47 13.27 -3.05
CA PHE A 56 -2.16 13.35 -4.33
C PHE A 56 -1.21 13.73 -5.47
N PRO A 57 -1.03 12.86 -6.49
CA PRO A 57 -1.48 11.45 -6.51
C PRO A 57 -0.82 10.65 -5.38
N CYS A 58 -1.49 9.58 -4.89
CA CYS A 58 -0.99 8.77 -3.79
C CYS A 58 0.16 7.87 -4.27
N GLU A 59 1.38 8.40 -4.20
CA GLU A 59 2.58 7.83 -4.82
C GLU A 59 3.80 7.95 -3.90
N ASP A 60 4.78 7.08 -4.13
CA ASP A 60 6.13 7.13 -3.56
C ASP A 60 7.13 7.26 -4.70
N TRP A 61 7.92 8.32 -4.68
CA TRP A 61 8.92 8.63 -5.70
C TRP A 61 10.32 8.42 -5.15
N GLU A 62 11.11 7.60 -5.82
CA GLU A 62 12.52 7.38 -5.51
C GLU A 62 13.38 7.84 -6.69
N CYS A 63 14.29 8.77 -6.44
CA CYS A 63 15.26 9.20 -7.44
C CYS A 63 16.50 8.32 -7.37
N ILE A 64 16.82 7.69 -8.50
CA ILE A 64 18.05 6.93 -8.70
C ILE A 64 19.04 7.82 -9.46
N PRO A 65 20.36 7.63 -9.28
CA PRO A 65 21.37 8.28 -10.10
C PRO A 65 21.07 8.14 -11.61
N GLU A 66 21.62 9.06 -12.40
CA GLU A 66 21.41 9.12 -13.87
C GLU A 66 19.95 9.36 -14.31
N GLY A 67 19.12 9.91 -13.43
CA GLY A 67 17.80 10.44 -13.76
C GLY A 67 16.71 9.39 -13.94
N GLU A 68 16.85 8.22 -13.32
CA GLU A 68 15.74 7.26 -13.22
C GLU A 68 14.88 7.61 -12.01
N LEU A 69 13.59 7.77 -12.25
CA LEU A 69 12.61 7.95 -11.18
C LEU A 69 11.73 6.71 -11.10
N ILE A 70 11.75 6.05 -9.94
CA ILE A 70 10.86 4.94 -9.63
C ILE A 70 9.64 5.53 -8.93
N ILE A 71 8.48 5.37 -9.54
CA ILE A 71 7.18 5.79 -8.99
C ILE A 71 6.43 4.54 -8.56
N LYS A 72 6.23 4.38 -7.25
CA LYS A 72 5.40 3.34 -6.66
C LYS A 72 3.99 3.90 -6.45
N ILE A 73 2.99 3.22 -6.99
CA ILE A 73 1.58 3.61 -6.92
C ILE A 73 0.75 2.51 -6.25
N CYS A 74 -0.36 2.89 -5.61
CA CYS A 74 -1.30 1.92 -5.06
C CYS A 74 -1.86 1.01 -6.16
N GLU A 75 -1.89 -0.31 -5.94
CA GLU A 75 -2.54 -1.24 -6.86
C GLU A 75 -4.06 -1.08 -6.79
N ARG A 76 -4.69 -0.81 -7.94
CA ARG A 76 -6.15 -0.89 -8.05
C ARG A 76 -6.57 -2.35 -8.08
N ARG A 77 -7.01 -2.89 -6.95
CA ARG A 77 -7.62 -4.23 -6.89
C ARG A 77 -9.03 -4.19 -7.52
N THR A 78 -9.09 -4.38 -8.83
CA THR A 78 -10.34 -4.50 -9.58
C THR A 78 -11.01 -5.88 -9.43
N GLN A 79 -10.31 -6.87 -8.86
CA GLN A 79 -10.74 -8.27 -8.82
C GLN A 79 -11.61 -8.65 -7.60
N MET A 80 -11.89 -7.71 -6.69
CA MET A 80 -12.57 -8.02 -5.42
C MET A 80 -14.10 -7.99 -5.49
N ALA A 81 -14.67 -7.85 -6.69
CA ALA A 81 -16.10 -8.08 -6.94
C ALA A 81 -16.52 -9.57 -6.80
N LEU A 82 -15.58 -10.49 -6.52
CA LEU A 82 -15.84 -11.93 -6.46
C LEU A 82 -16.06 -12.50 -5.05
N ASP A 83 -15.60 -11.84 -3.99
CA ASP A 83 -15.86 -12.26 -2.61
C ASP A 83 -16.86 -11.32 -1.94
N ARG A 84 -18.04 -11.86 -1.60
CA ARG A 84 -19.21 -11.07 -1.15
C ARG A 84 -19.05 -10.41 0.23
N GLU A 85 -17.92 -10.64 0.91
CA GLU A 85 -17.66 -10.20 2.30
C GLU A 85 -16.44 -9.25 2.41
N CYS A 86 -15.94 -8.71 1.29
CA CYS A 86 -14.85 -7.74 1.29
C CYS A 86 -15.36 -6.32 1.02
N THR A 87 -14.91 -5.35 1.82
CA THR A 87 -15.20 -3.92 1.64
C THR A 87 -13.90 -3.16 1.43
N SER A 88 -13.90 -2.24 0.45
CA SER A 88 -12.79 -1.32 0.26
C SER A 88 -12.94 -0.08 1.15
N LEU A 89 -11.86 0.28 1.82
CA LEU A 89 -11.75 1.44 2.69
C LEU A 89 -10.73 2.40 2.12
N LYS A 90 -11.14 3.66 1.91
CA LYS A 90 -10.22 4.70 1.43
C LYS A 90 -9.21 5.05 2.51
N GLY A 91 -7.93 5.06 2.14
CA GLY A 91 -6.84 5.54 2.99
C GLY A 91 -6.84 7.06 3.18
N ALA A 92 -5.98 7.56 4.07
CA ALA A 92 -5.81 8.99 4.34
C ALA A 92 -4.33 9.36 4.63
N GLY A 93 -3.95 10.59 4.29
CA GLY A 93 -2.59 11.11 4.47
C GLY A 93 -1.69 10.84 3.27
N VAL A 94 -0.38 10.66 3.49
CA VAL A 94 0.59 10.39 2.42
C VAL A 94 0.77 8.89 2.16
N PHE A 95 1.37 8.53 1.02
CA PHE A 95 1.72 7.15 0.70
C PHE A 95 2.52 6.49 1.84
N PRO A 96 2.26 5.20 2.17
CA PRO A 96 1.25 4.30 1.61
C PRO A 96 -0.13 4.42 2.27
N ARG A 97 -0.33 5.34 3.22
CA ARG A 97 -1.56 5.42 4.03
C ARG A 97 -2.75 5.95 3.25
N CYS A 98 -2.54 6.71 2.19
CA CYS A 98 -3.62 7.10 1.27
C CYS A 98 -4.11 5.97 0.35
N CYS A 99 -3.42 4.83 0.31
CA CYS A 99 -3.86 3.70 -0.51
C CYS A 99 -5.19 3.12 0.01
N GLU A 100 -6.01 2.66 -0.92
CA GLU A 100 -7.23 1.91 -0.60
C GLU A 100 -6.85 0.57 0.02
N LEU A 101 -7.49 0.26 1.16
CA LEU A 101 -7.35 -1.00 1.86
C LEU A 101 -8.55 -1.87 1.54
N VAL A 102 -8.36 -3.18 1.45
CA VAL A 102 -9.49 -4.10 1.39
C VAL A 102 -9.53 -4.94 2.65
N VAL A 103 -10.70 -4.95 3.27
CA VAL A 103 -11.00 -5.61 4.54
C VAL A 103 -12.05 -6.67 4.26
N CYS A 104 -11.73 -7.93 4.51
CA CYS A 104 -12.64 -9.06 4.38
C CYS A 104 -13.02 -9.59 5.76
N GLN A 105 -14.30 -9.91 5.95
CA GLN A 105 -14.85 -10.44 7.20
C GLN A 105 -14.91 -11.96 7.23
#